data_AF-A0A955Q6L1-F1
#
_entry.id   AF-A0A955Q6L1-F1
#
_cell.length_a   1.000
_cell.length_b   1.000
_cell.length_c   1.000
_cell.angle_alpha   90.00
_cell.angle_beta   90.00
_cell.angle_gamma   90.00
#
_symmetry.space_group_name_H-M   'P 1'
#
loop_
_entity.id
_entity.type
_entity.pdbx_description
1 polymer ?
#
loop_
_entity_poly.entity_id
_entity_poly.type
_entity_poly.pdbx_seq_one_letter_code
_entity_poly.pdbx_strand_id
1 'polypeptide(L)' 'MTFIPTSEITPISSSGKTSRRRNLPSWFKVRFRPGPHYQEIRELMDTHRLHTICEEARCPNIWECWN' A
#
# COMPACT_ATOMS: atom_id res chain seq x y z
N MET A 1 -16.50 -13.71 16.11
CA MET A 1 -15.95 -12.38 15.77
C MET A 1 -15.50 -11.73 17.07
N THR A 2 -14.26 -11.93 17.48
CA THR A 2 -13.72 -11.41 18.74
C THR A 2 -13.19 -10.00 18.52
N PHE A 3 -13.78 -9.05 19.22
CA PHE A 3 -13.41 -7.64 19.18
C PHE A 3 -12.16 -7.45 20.05
N ILE A 4 -11.07 -6.93 19.51
CA ILE A 4 -9.89 -6.55 20.31
C ILE A 4 -10.16 -5.15 20.88
N PRO A 5 -10.27 -4.99 22.21
CA PRO A 5 -10.55 -3.70 22.81
C PRO A 5 -9.33 -2.77 22.66
N THR A 6 -9.59 -1.51 22.31
CA THR A 6 -8.55 -0.49 22.05
C THR A 6 -7.66 -0.20 23.25
N SER A 7 -8.06 -0.59 24.46
CA SER A 7 -7.26 -0.54 25.68
C SER A 7 -6.02 -1.44 25.64
N GLU A 8 -5.97 -2.44 24.77
CA GLU A 8 -4.84 -3.37 24.63
C GLU A 8 -3.83 -2.93 23.55
N ILE A 9 -4.08 -1.82 22.86
CA ILE A 9 -3.18 -1.30 21.83
C ILE A 9 -2.06 -0.49 22.49
N THR A 10 -0.90 -1.10 22.72
CA THR A 10 0.31 -0.38 23.17
C THR A 10 0.82 0.55 22.07
N PRO A 11 1.02 1.86 22.33
CA PRO A 11 1.56 2.78 21.35
C PRO A 11 3.04 2.50 21.09
N ILE A 12 3.42 2.36 19.81
CA ILE A 12 4.80 2.19 19.38
C ILE A 12 5.54 3.52 19.65
N SER A 13 6.44 3.53 20.63
CA SER A 13 7.25 4.70 20.99
C SER A 13 8.18 5.08 19.82
N SER A 14 7.86 6.19 19.16
CA SER A 14 8.62 6.77 18.05
C SER A 14 9.88 7.45 18.58
N SER A 15 10.94 6.66 18.75
CA SER A 15 12.26 7.18 19.09
C SER A 15 12.78 8.06 17.93
N GLY A 16 12.74 9.38 18.14
CA GLY A 16 13.29 10.39 17.26
C GLY A 16 14.80 10.27 17.13
N LYS A 17 15.25 9.61 16.06
CA LYS A 17 16.58 9.81 15.48
C LYS A 17 16.34 10.25 14.05
N THR A 18 16.99 11.35 13.63
CA THR A 18 17.06 11.80 12.23
C THR A 18 17.73 10.70 11.41
N SER A 19 16.95 9.69 11.06
CA SER A 19 17.45 8.46 10.49
C SER A 19 17.60 8.67 9.00
N ARG A 20 18.81 8.45 8.48
CA ARG A 20 18.99 7.93 7.12
C ARG A 20 17.87 6.92 6.90
N ARG A 21 17.00 7.14 5.89
CA ARG A 21 15.81 6.29 5.67
C ARG A 21 16.24 4.84 5.83
N ARG A 22 15.77 4.17 6.87
CA ARG A 22 16.12 2.76 7.10
C ARG A 22 15.63 2.01 5.88
N ASN A 23 16.56 1.38 5.16
CA ASN A 23 16.22 0.61 3.99
C ASN A 23 15.26 -0.51 4.40
N LEU A 24 14.15 -0.64 3.68
CA LEU A 24 13.25 -1.77 3.84
C LEU A 24 14.03 -3.07 3.55
N PRO A 25 13.78 -4.14 4.33
CA PRO A 25 14.32 -5.46 4.05
C PRO A 25 14.00 -5.92 2.63
N SER A 26 14.82 -6.79 2.06
CA SER A 26 14.63 -7.29 0.70
C SER A 26 13.26 -7.98 0.51
N TRP A 27 12.78 -8.71 1.50
CA TRP A 27 11.50 -9.42 1.47
C TRP A 27 10.27 -8.52 1.54
N PHE A 28 10.40 -7.27 2.00
CA PHE A 28 9.29 -6.30 2.03
C PHE A 28 9.11 -5.60 0.68
N LYS A 29 10.11 -5.67 -0.20
CA LYS A 29 10.07 -5.02 -1.52
C LYS A 29 9.36 -5.91 -2.52
N VAL A 30 8.39 -5.32 -3.19
CA VAL A 30 7.60 -5.97 -4.24
C VAL A 30 8.17 -5.62 -5.62
N ARG A 31 8.00 -6.53 -6.60
CA ARG A 31 8.50 -6.36 -7.96
C ARG A 31 7.36 -6.05 -8.91
N PHE A 32 7.47 -4.94 -9.63
CA PHE A 32 6.47 -4.53 -10.63
C PHE A 32 6.40 -5.52 -11.80
N ARG A 33 5.23 -6.15 -11.96
CA ARG A 33 4.91 -7.15 -13.00
C ARG A 33 3.46 -6.89 -13.46
N PRO A 34 3.22 -5.95 -14.38
CA PRO A 34 1.86 -5.63 -14.80
C PRO A 34 1.29 -6.81 -15.60
N GLY A 35 0.05 -7.17 -15.30
CA GLY A 35 -0.72 -8.12 -16.09
C GLY A 35 -1.63 -7.44 -17.12
N PRO A 36 -2.36 -8.20 -17.95
CA PRO A 36 -3.16 -7.67 -19.05
C PRO A 36 -4.17 -6.58 -18.64
N HIS A 37 -4.86 -6.74 -17.51
CA HIS A 37 -5.93 -5.81 -17.09
C HIS A 37 -5.44 -4.52 -16.43
N TYR A 38 -4.15 -4.41 -16.06
CA TYR A 38 -3.65 -3.25 -15.32
C TYR A 38 -3.86 -1.93 -16.06
N GLN A 39 -3.65 -1.94 -17.38
CA GLN A 39 -3.81 -0.74 -18.21
C GLN A 39 -5.29 -0.37 -18.38
N GLU A 40 -6.16 -1.36 -18.59
CA GLU A 40 -7.59 -1.16 -18.76
C GLU A 40 -8.23 -0.56 -17.50
N ILE A 41 -7.90 -1.11 -16.32
CA ILE A 41 -8.42 -0.58 -15.05
C ILE A 41 -7.88 0.82 -14.79
N ARG A 42 -6.60 1.08 -15.10
CA ARG A 42 -6.03 2.43 -14.95
C ARG A 42 -6.73 3.44 -15.85
N GLU A 43 -6.95 3.10 -17.11
CA GLU A 43 -7.68 3.95 -18.06
C GLU A 43 -9.13 4.20 -17.61
N LEU A 44 -9.78 3.18 -17.04
CA LEU A 44 -11.12 3.31 -16.47
C LEU A 44 -11.15 4.32 -15.32
N MET A 45 -10.20 4.24 -14.38
CA MET A 45 -10.11 5.19 -13.25
C MET A 45 -9.87 6.61 -13.74
N ASP A 46 -8.93 6.81 -14.67
CA ASP A 46 -8.59 8.11 -15.26
C ASP A 46 -9.78 8.70 -16.03
N THR A 47 -10.47 7.88 -16.84
CA THR A 47 -11.62 8.29 -17.66
C THR A 47 -12.79 8.74 -16.79
N HIS A 48 -13.07 8.03 -15.70
CA HIS A 48 -14.17 8.35 -14.79
C HIS A 48 -13.78 9.29 -13.64
N ARG A 49 -12.51 9.72 -13.59
CA ARG A 49 -11.97 10.57 -12.50
C ARG A 49 -12.25 9.99 -11.12
N LEU A 50 -12.06 8.68 -10.98
CA LEU A 50 -12.26 7.96 -9.73
C LEU A 50 -10.95 7.91 -8.93
N HIS A 51 -11.09 7.91 -7.61
CA HIS A 51 -9.97 7.75 -6.69
C HIS A 51 -10.09 6.42 -5.97
N THR A 52 -8.98 5.68 -5.89
CA THR A 52 -8.93 4.41 -5.18
C THR A 52 -7.88 4.46 -4.07
N ILE A 53 -8.10 3.68 -3.00
CA ILE A 53 -7.07 3.50 -1.97
C ILE A 53 -5.78 2.91 -2.56
N CYS A 54 -5.88 2.15 -3.66
CA CYS A 54 -4.73 1.60 -4.37
C CYS A 54 -3.79 2.70 -4.89
N GLU A 55 -4.35 3.80 -5.42
CA GLU A 55 -3.58 4.94 -5.94
C GLU A 55 -3.16 5.91 -4.84
N GLU A 56 -4.10 6.33 -4.00
CA GLU A 56 -3.88 7.34 -2.96
C GLU A 56 -2.85 6.88 -1.92
N ALA A 57 -2.91 5.61 -1.51
CA ALA A 57 -1.94 5.04 -0.58
C ALA A 57 -0.62 4.66 -1.26
N ARG A 58 -0.50 4.80 -2.58
CA ARG A 58 0.60 4.24 -3.38
C ARG A 58 0.84 2.77 -3.03
N CYS A 59 -0.24 1.99 -3.11
CA CYS A 59 -0.23 0.58 -2.73
C CYS A 59 0.86 -0.17 -3.52
N PRO A 60 1.80 -0.84 -2.85
CA PRO A 60 2.90 -1.50 -3.51
C PRO A 60 2.48 -2.80 -4.22
N ASN A 61 1.19 -3.16 -4.21
CA ASN A 61 0.64 -4.35 -4.88
C ASN A 61 -0.38 -3.99 -5.98
N ILE A 62 -0.46 -2.71 -6.39
CA ILE A 62 -1.50 -2.22 -7.32
C ILE A 62 -1.58 -3.01 -8.63
N TRP A 63 -0.46 -3.50 -9.17
CA TRP A 63 -0.44 -4.28 -10.41
C TRP A 63 -0.96 -5.70 -10.25
N GLU A 64 -0.84 -6.29 -9.07
CA GLU A 64 -1.37 -7.61 -8.75
C GLU A 64 -2.88 -7.52 -8.49
N CYS A 65 -3.32 -6.48 -7.77
CA CYS A 65 -4.74 -6.29 -7.50
C CYS A 65 -5.58 -5.92 -8.73
N TRP A 66 -4.97 -5.29 -9.74
CA TRP A 66 -5.63 -4.88 -11.00
C TRP A 66 -5.37 -5.83 -12.18
N ASN A 67 -4.82 -7.00 -11.92
CA ASN A 67 -4.69 -8.08 -12.91
C ASN A 67 -5.76 -9.14 -12.69
#